data_AF-A0A4S0S9V6-F1
#
_entry.id   AF-A0A4S0S9V6-F1
#
_cell.length_a   1.000
_cell.length_b   1.000
_cell.length_c   1.000
_cell.angle_alpha   90.00
_cell.angle_beta   90.00
_cell.angle_gamma   90.00
#
_symmetry.space_group_name_H-M   'P 1'
#
loop_
_entity.id
_entity.type
_entity.pdbx_description
1 polymer ?
#
loop_
_entity_poly.entity_id
_entity_poly.type
_entity_poly.pdbx_seq_one_letter_code
_entity_poly.pdbx_strand_id
1 'polypeptide(L)'
;MSRWRAKLKKPVRSGALRFFSVPSVLWSQGIGRFCDFAGPDWYRWAPTESTQSEAFFRDHYSGAHGIVWVRLSTLARLARNCDLDTFARIALPTIKAPFILLTTDGDSSVPSDLAKDTVERLLANPYLVSWYSQNCDGGHLRIKPFPIGLDLHTPRSLATPGGLVRQLKTLRGQGSADRRPARIFCDFSVSRESGERRELLDALDGCPHVDFLGQRVSQRSIWQLYSQYPLVLSTAGNGLDCHRTWELLYLGCIVVTKTSPLDPLYEGLPVITVDNWREVRDPDAPGRWIRQAAHLTDRDYVWGRLRPQAYLQPLREELRRAVVSPRDV
;
A
#
# COMPACT_ATOMS: atom_id res chain seq x y z
N MET A 1 -45.83 12.65 14.39
CA MET A 1 -45.51 11.38 15.06
C MET A 1 -44.05 11.06 14.79
N SER A 2 -43.26 10.96 15.85
CA SER A 2 -41.79 11.00 15.86
C SER A 2 -41.23 9.65 16.28
N ARG A 3 -40.02 9.33 15.78
CA ARG A 3 -39.05 8.29 16.21
C ARG A 3 -39.10 6.93 15.49
N TRP A 4 -38.39 6.88 14.36
CA TRP A 4 -37.53 5.74 13.99
C TRP A 4 -36.20 6.27 13.42
N ARG A 5 -35.39 6.92 14.27
CA ARG A 5 -33.94 6.98 14.01
C ARG A 5 -33.35 5.71 14.59
N ALA A 6 -33.10 4.72 13.75
CA ALA A 6 -32.22 3.62 14.11
C ALA A 6 -30.92 4.24 14.65
N LYS A 7 -30.55 3.91 15.90
CA LYS A 7 -29.28 4.35 16.48
C LYS A 7 -28.18 3.71 15.64
N LEU A 8 -27.68 4.43 14.64
CA LEU A 8 -26.43 4.10 13.98
C LEU A 8 -25.39 3.92 15.09
N LYS A 9 -24.76 2.74 15.16
CA LYS A 9 -23.59 2.54 16.04
C LYS A 9 -22.62 3.67 15.72
N LYS A 10 -22.31 4.50 16.70
CA LYS A 10 -21.28 5.54 16.51
C LYS A 10 -20.01 4.83 16.06
N PRO A 11 -19.29 5.34 15.04
CA PRO A 11 -17.98 4.81 14.71
C PRO A 11 -17.16 4.78 15.99
N VAL A 12 -16.53 3.65 16.28
CA VAL A 12 -15.64 3.50 17.44
C VAL A 12 -14.38 4.31 17.13
N ARG A 13 -14.48 5.64 17.27
CA ARG A 13 -13.30 6.44 17.56
C ARG A 13 -12.92 6.05 18.97
N SER A 14 -12.01 5.08 19.09
CA SER A 14 -11.38 4.77 20.36
C SER A 14 -10.63 6.01 20.84
N GLY A 15 -11.31 6.84 21.62
CA GLY A 15 -10.72 7.85 22.47
C GLY A 15 -10.15 7.19 23.71
N ALA A 16 -9.18 6.29 23.55
CA ALA A 16 -8.35 5.78 24.64
C ALA A 16 -7.14 5.04 24.05
N LEU A 17 -6.05 5.77 23.86
CA LEU A 17 -4.70 5.46 24.38
C LEU A 17 -3.66 6.33 23.65
N ARG A 18 -3.19 7.34 24.38
CA ARG A 18 -2.11 8.28 24.05
C ARG A 18 -0.71 7.65 24.17
N PHE A 19 -0.58 6.34 24.05
CA PHE A 19 0.71 5.67 24.16
C PHE A 19 0.94 4.86 22.87
N PHE A 20 1.98 5.25 22.12
CA PHE A 20 2.29 4.92 20.72
C PHE A 20 1.45 5.67 19.67
N SER A 21 1.85 6.91 19.37
CA SER A 21 1.38 7.61 18.17
C SER A 21 1.75 6.79 16.93
N VAL A 22 0.74 6.37 16.14
CA VAL A 22 1.02 5.80 14.81
C VAL A 22 1.71 6.88 13.98
N PRO A 23 2.89 6.60 13.40
CA PRO A 23 3.56 7.58 12.56
C PRO A 23 2.65 7.99 11.42
N SER A 24 2.64 9.28 11.09
CA SER A 24 1.82 9.84 9.99
C SER A 24 2.45 9.56 8.63
N VAL A 25 2.68 8.29 8.33
CA VAL A 25 3.26 7.74 7.11
C VAL A 25 2.33 6.67 6.55
N LEU A 26 2.46 6.35 5.26
CA LEU A 26 1.74 5.22 4.68
C LEU A 26 2.26 3.92 5.29
N TRP A 27 1.33 3.10 5.77
CA TRP A 27 1.60 1.79 6.36
C TRP A 27 0.31 0.97 6.35
N SER A 28 0.33 -0.14 5.62
CA SER A 28 -0.81 -1.01 5.37
C SER A 28 -1.57 -1.42 6.63
N GLN A 29 -0.88 -1.85 7.70
CA GLN A 29 -1.51 -2.24 8.96
C GLN A 29 -1.99 -1.01 9.78
N GLY A 30 -1.29 0.11 9.65
CA GLY A 30 -1.59 1.35 10.37
C GLY A 30 -2.79 2.13 9.82
N ILE A 31 -3.12 1.96 8.54
CA ILE A 31 -4.12 2.79 7.84
C ILE A 31 -5.52 2.66 8.43
N GLY A 32 -5.85 1.48 8.98
CA GLY A 32 -7.14 1.23 9.63
C GLY A 32 -7.45 2.20 10.78
N ARG A 33 -6.43 2.79 11.42
CA ARG A 33 -6.63 3.81 12.48
C ARG A 33 -7.29 5.11 11.99
N PHE A 34 -7.27 5.37 10.69
CA PHE A 34 -7.85 6.57 10.08
C PHE A 34 -9.20 6.30 9.40
N CYS A 35 -9.65 5.05 9.41
CA CYS A 35 -10.91 4.60 8.85
C CYS A 35 -12.04 4.72 9.87
N ASP A 36 -13.29 4.75 9.39
CA ASP A 36 -14.47 4.92 10.24
C ASP A 36 -14.86 3.59 10.93
N PHE A 37 -14.59 2.45 10.27
CA PHE A 37 -14.68 1.10 10.83
C PHE A 37 -13.41 0.31 10.50
N ALA A 38 -12.77 -0.30 11.50
CA ALA A 38 -11.54 -1.08 11.31
C ALA A 38 -11.31 -2.12 12.42
N GLY A 39 -12.38 -2.54 13.11
CA GLY A 39 -12.30 -3.37 14.30
C GLY A 39 -11.58 -2.72 15.49
N PRO A 40 -11.34 -3.46 16.57
CA PRO A 40 -10.54 -3.00 17.71
C PRO A 40 -9.04 -2.99 17.40
N ASP A 41 -8.23 -2.36 18.27
CA ASP A 41 -6.78 -2.26 18.09
C ASP A 41 -6.11 -3.62 17.95
N TRP A 42 -6.40 -4.56 18.84
CA TRP A 42 -5.82 -5.91 18.80
C TRP A 42 -6.10 -6.62 17.47
N TYR A 43 -7.24 -6.33 16.82
CA TYR A 43 -7.55 -6.89 15.52
C TYR A 43 -6.58 -6.36 14.48
N ARG A 44 -6.36 -5.04 14.42
CA ARG A 44 -5.44 -4.44 13.46
C ARG A 44 -4.00 -4.87 13.68
N TRP A 45 -3.59 -5.05 14.94
CA TRP A 45 -2.22 -5.47 15.31
C TRP A 45 -1.96 -6.97 15.20
N ALA A 46 -2.99 -7.78 15.00
CA ALA A 46 -2.82 -9.22 14.86
C ALA A 46 -2.02 -9.54 13.57
N PRO A 47 -1.31 -10.68 13.53
CA PRO A 47 -0.59 -11.14 12.34
C PRO A 47 -1.45 -11.14 11.08
N THR A 48 -0.83 -10.91 9.92
CA THR A 48 -1.46 -10.85 8.60
C THR A 48 -2.26 -12.11 8.24
N GLU A 49 -1.91 -13.27 8.78
CA GLU A 49 -2.59 -14.55 8.57
C GLU A 49 -3.71 -14.83 9.59
N SER A 50 -3.99 -13.90 10.50
CA SER A 50 -5.05 -14.05 11.49
C SER A 50 -6.42 -13.96 10.86
N THR A 51 -7.36 -14.78 11.35
CA THR A 51 -8.78 -14.74 10.97
C THR A 51 -9.66 -14.56 12.20
N GLN A 52 -10.83 -13.98 12.00
CA GLN A 52 -11.81 -13.73 13.07
C GLN A 52 -13.13 -14.46 12.85
N SER A 53 -13.86 -14.67 13.94
CA SER A 53 -15.13 -15.38 13.94
C SER A 53 -16.26 -14.56 13.32
N GLU A 54 -17.36 -15.23 12.97
CA GLU A 54 -18.58 -14.54 12.55
C GLU A 54 -19.11 -13.59 13.62
N ALA A 55 -19.02 -13.98 14.89
CA ALA A 55 -19.44 -13.13 16.02
C ALA A 55 -18.64 -11.82 16.03
N PHE A 56 -17.33 -11.88 15.80
CA PHE A 56 -16.49 -10.68 15.68
C PHE A 56 -16.99 -9.73 14.58
N PHE A 57 -17.25 -10.24 13.37
CA PHE A 57 -17.74 -9.40 12.27
C PHE A 57 -19.15 -8.84 12.55
N ARG A 58 -20.01 -9.62 13.20
CA ARG A 58 -21.32 -9.16 13.65
C ARG A 58 -21.18 -8.02 14.66
N ASP A 59 -20.29 -8.13 15.63
CA ASP A 59 -20.19 -7.16 16.72
C ASP A 59 -19.53 -5.85 16.27
N HIS A 60 -18.50 -5.94 15.43
CA HIS A 60 -17.66 -4.80 15.06
C HIS A 60 -17.98 -4.17 13.71
N TYR A 61 -18.61 -4.89 12.78
CA TYR A 61 -18.85 -4.41 11.41
C TYR A 61 -20.33 -4.36 10.99
N SER A 62 -21.27 -4.81 11.84
CA SER A 62 -22.70 -4.68 11.50
C SER A 62 -23.10 -3.21 11.31
N GLY A 63 -23.71 -2.90 10.17
CA GLY A 63 -24.10 -1.54 9.81
C GLY A 63 -22.92 -0.58 9.57
N ALA A 64 -21.74 -1.11 9.26
CA ALA A 64 -20.58 -0.31 8.89
C ALA A 64 -20.89 0.65 7.72
N HIS A 65 -20.28 1.82 7.73
CA HIS A 65 -20.48 2.89 6.75
C HIS A 65 -19.26 3.82 6.70
N GLY A 66 -19.16 4.68 5.70
CA GLY A 66 -17.97 5.52 5.51
C GLY A 66 -16.78 4.70 4.99
N ILE A 67 -15.57 4.92 5.48
CA ILE A 67 -14.39 4.12 5.11
C ILE A 67 -14.30 2.90 6.04
N VAL A 68 -14.44 1.71 5.48
CA VAL A 68 -14.44 0.43 6.20
C VAL A 68 -13.16 -0.32 5.82
N TRP A 69 -12.27 -0.51 6.79
CA TRP A 69 -11.04 -1.26 6.64
C TRP A 69 -11.24 -2.72 7.05
N VAL A 70 -10.78 -3.66 6.23
CA VAL A 70 -10.75 -5.10 6.54
C VAL A 70 -9.37 -5.64 6.14
N ARG A 71 -8.78 -6.51 6.95
CA ARG A 71 -7.49 -7.14 6.61
C ARG A 71 -7.60 -7.93 5.30
N LEU A 72 -6.61 -7.75 4.42
CA LEU A 72 -6.52 -8.46 3.14
C LEU A 72 -6.00 -9.89 3.30
N SER A 73 -4.93 -10.08 4.09
CA SER A 73 -4.24 -11.35 4.33
C SER A 73 -3.48 -11.94 3.12
N THR A 74 -2.80 -13.05 3.37
CA THR A 74 -2.09 -13.91 2.40
C THR A 74 -2.91 -15.19 2.12
N LEU A 75 -3.94 -15.47 2.92
CA LEU A 75 -4.65 -16.75 2.93
C LEU A 75 -5.42 -17.03 1.64
N ALA A 76 -5.98 -16.01 1.00
CA ALA A 76 -6.75 -16.16 -0.23
C ALA A 76 -5.89 -16.73 -1.37
N ARG A 77 -4.65 -16.25 -1.51
CA ARG A 77 -3.65 -16.80 -2.46
C ARG A 77 -3.35 -18.29 -2.23
N LEU A 78 -3.57 -18.79 -1.02
CA LEU A 78 -3.41 -20.21 -0.66
C LEU A 78 -4.74 -20.99 -0.70
N ALA A 79 -5.78 -20.43 -1.32
CA ALA A 79 -7.14 -20.98 -1.37
C ALA A 79 -7.73 -21.27 0.03
N ARG A 80 -7.37 -20.45 1.03
CA ARG A 80 -7.89 -20.55 2.41
C ARG A 80 -8.80 -19.37 2.74
N ASN A 81 -9.82 -19.64 3.54
CA ASN A 81 -10.74 -18.61 4.02
C ASN A 81 -9.98 -17.50 4.76
N CYS A 82 -10.32 -16.26 4.45
CA CYS A 82 -9.78 -15.05 5.05
C CYS A 82 -10.87 -14.22 5.74
N ASP A 83 -10.46 -13.15 6.40
CA ASP A 83 -11.36 -12.19 7.06
C ASP A 83 -12.36 -11.57 6.09
N LEU A 84 -11.96 -11.31 4.85
CA LEU A 84 -12.81 -10.70 3.84
C LEU A 84 -14.00 -11.59 3.45
N ASP A 85 -13.80 -12.91 3.41
CA ASP A 85 -14.88 -13.88 3.15
C ASP A 85 -15.94 -13.83 4.26
N THR A 86 -15.48 -13.77 5.51
CA THR A 86 -16.39 -13.68 6.66
C THR A 86 -17.07 -12.32 6.74
N PHE A 87 -16.37 -11.23 6.41
CA PHE A 87 -16.96 -9.90 6.27
C PHE A 87 -18.08 -9.89 5.22
N ALA A 88 -17.82 -10.42 4.02
CA ALA A 88 -18.77 -10.45 2.92
C ALA A 88 -20.02 -11.28 3.21
N ARG A 89 -19.88 -12.35 4.00
CA ARG A 89 -21.00 -13.22 4.40
C ARG A 89 -21.81 -12.68 5.58
N ILE A 90 -21.14 -12.07 6.57
CA ILE A 90 -21.75 -11.74 7.86
C ILE A 90 -22.08 -10.26 8.01
N ALA A 91 -21.11 -9.38 7.74
CA ALA A 91 -21.28 -7.95 7.97
C ALA A 91 -21.94 -7.26 6.78
N LEU A 92 -21.48 -7.56 5.57
CA LEU A 92 -21.92 -6.91 4.33
C LEU A 92 -23.45 -6.88 4.12
N PRO A 93 -24.23 -7.97 4.41
CA PRO A 93 -25.69 -7.93 4.25
C PRO A 93 -26.40 -6.92 5.16
N THR A 94 -25.76 -6.54 6.28
CA THR A 94 -26.29 -5.60 7.27
C THR A 94 -25.98 -4.14 6.92
N ILE A 95 -25.09 -3.87 5.96
CA ILE A 95 -24.70 -2.52 5.57
C ILE A 95 -25.79 -1.93 4.67
N LYS A 96 -26.42 -0.85 5.15
CA LYS A 96 -27.51 -0.11 4.48
C LYS A 96 -27.21 1.37 4.27
N ALA A 97 -25.92 1.73 4.24
CA ALA A 97 -25.46 3.09 4.05
C ALA A 97 -24.16 3.10 3.23
N PRO A 98 -23.91 4.14 2.41
CA PRO A 98 -22.72 4.20 1.55
C PRO A 98 -21.41 3.95 2.29
N PHE A 99 -20.57 3.12 1.69
CA PHE A 99 -19.25 2.81 2.24
C PHE A 99 -18.20 2.60 1.15
N ILE A 100 -16.95 2.89 1.49
CA ILE A 100 -15.77 2.49 0.74
C ILE A 100 -15.11 1.35 1.50
N LEU A 101 -14.85 0.24 0.83
CA LEU A 101 -14.05 -0.84 1.38
C LEU A 101 -12.57 -0.53 1.16
N LEU A 102 -11.75 -0.68 2.19
CA LEU A 102 -10.28 -0.59 2.10
C LEU A 102 -9.66 -1.89 2.60
N THR A 103 -8.95 -2.62 1.74
CA THR A 103 -8.28 -3.88 2.10
C THR A 103 -6.78 -3.79 1.92
N THR A 104 -6.06 -3.79 3.04
CA THR A 104 -4.59 -3.78 3.13
C THR A 104 -4.13 -4.79 4.19
N ASP A 105 -2.82 -4.92 4.42
CA ASP A 105 -2.21 -5.90 5.33
C ASP A 105 -2.40 -7.33 4.79
N GLY A 106 -1.62 -7.67 3.76
CA GLY A 106 -1.69 -8.94 3.04
C GLY A 106 -1.07 -8.86 1.66
N ASP A 107 -0.57 -9.97 1.12
CA ASP A 107 0.04 -10.01 -0.22
C ASP A 107 -0.84 -10.64 -1.29
N SER A 108 -2.11 -10.97 -0.99
CA SER A 108 -3.07 -11.46 -1.98
C SER A 108 -3.41 -10.39 -3.01
N SER A 109 -3.51 -10.78 -4.28
CA SER A 109 -3.93 -9.94 -5.41
C SER A 109 -5.46 -9.77 -5.43
N VAL A 110 -5.93 -8.57 -5.76
CA VAL A 110 -7.35 -8.21 -5.72
C VAL A 110 -7.83 -7.70 -7.08
N PRO A 111 -8.82 -8.36 -7.70
CA PRO A 111 -9.65 -9.43 -7.15
C PRO A 111 -9.13 -10.87 -7.33
N SER A 112 -8.05 -11.11 -8.09
CA SER A 112 -7.78 -12.43 -8.67
C SER A 112 -7.51 -13.58 -7.68
N ASP A 113 -6.92 -13.31 -6.52
CA ASP A 113 -6.66 -14.35 -5.51
C ASP A 113 -7.87 -14.63 -4.61
N LEU A 114 -8.89 -13.75 -4.63
CA LEU A 114 -10.02 -13.83 -3.73
C LEU A 114 -11.07 -14.84 -4.21
N ALA A 115 -11.83 -15.41 -3.27
CA ALA A 115 -12.94 -16.27 -3.60
C ALA A 115 -13.97 -15.52 -4.48
N LYS A 116 -14.37 -16.15 -5.59
CA LYS A 116 -15.29 -15.54 -6.56
C LYS A 116 -16.60 -15.05 -5.93
N ASP A 117 -17.21 -15.86 -5.06
CA ASP A 117 -18.44 -15.49 -4.32
C ASP A 117 -18.24 -14.26 -3.43
N THR A 118 -17.08 -14.12 -2.78
CA THR A 118 -16.72 -12.94 -1.98
C THR A 118 -16.67 -11.68 -2.83
N VAL A 119 -15.99 -11.74 -3.97
CA VAL A 119 -15.87 -10.62 -4.92
C VAL A 119 -17.24 -10.24 -5.48
N GLU A 120 -18.04 -11.22 -5.92
CA GLU A 120 -19.38 -11.00 -6.48
C GLU A 120 -20.32 -10.35 -5.45
N ARG A 121 -20.33 -10.83 -4.21
CA ARG A 121 -21.15 -10.22 -3.13
C ARG A 121 -20.77 -8.77 -2.87
N LEU A 122 -19.48 -8.47 -2.80
CA LEU A 122 -18.98 -7.11 -2.56
C LEU A 122 -19.39 -6.18 -3.70
N LEU A 123 -19.14 -6.58 -4.94
CA LEU A 123 -19.44 -5.75 -6.11
C LEU A 123 -20.95 -5.60 -6.35
N ALA A 124 -21.76 -6.61 -6.04
CA ALA A 124 -23.21 -6.54 -6.13
C ALA A 124 -23.85 -5.65 -5.04
N ASN A 125 -23.12 -5.31 -3.98
CA ASN A 125 -23.68 -4.50 -2.91
C ASN A 125 -23.95 -3.05 -3.38
N PRO A 126 -25.21 -2.57 -3.30
CA PRO A 126 -25.59 -1.24 -3.78
C PRO A 126 -25.07 -0.11 -2.87
N TYR A 127 -24.58 -0.40 -1.68
CA TYR A 127 -24.01 0.61 -0.79
C TYR A 127 -22.49 0.71 -0.89
N LEU A 128 -21.82 -0.26 -1.51
CA LEU A 128 -20.41 -0.11 -1.82
C LEU A 128 -20.28 1.07 -2.81
N VAL A 129 -19.38 2.00 -2.55
CA VAL A 129 -19.07 3.12 -3.45
C VAL A 129 -17.90 2.70 -4.33
N SER A 130 -16.76 2.44 -3.69
CA SER A 130 -15.55 1.88 -4.29
C SER A 130 -14.85 0.94 -3.31
N TRP A 131 -13.98 0.09 -3.84
CA TRP A 131 -13.12 -0.82 -3.11
C TRP A 131 -11.67 -0.48 -3.43
N TYR A 132 -10.93 -0.05 -2.42
CA TYR A 132 -9.51 0.26 -2.50
C TYR A 132 -8.69 -0.90 -1.94
N SER A 133 -7.65 -1.33 -2.65
CA SER A 133 -6.77 -2.41 -2.15
C SER A 133 -5.32 -2.24 -2.59
N GLN A 134 -4.39 -2.78 -1.78
CA GLN A 134 -2.96 -2.64 -2.03
C GLN A 134 -2.42 -3.38 -3.25
N ASN A 135 -2.87 -4.60 -3.49
CA ASN A 135 -2.43 -5.38 -4.66
C ASN A 135 -3.57 -5.45 -5.66
N CYS A 136 -4.14 -4.29 -6.00
CA CYS A 136 -5.16 -4.19 -7.04
C CYS A 136 -4.52 -4.58 -8.38
N ASP A 137 -4.94 -5.70 -8.96
CA ASP A 137 -4.42 -6.21 -10.24
C ASP A 137 -5.37 -5.91 -11.42
N GLY A 138 -6.32 -5.00 -11.20
CA GLY A 138 -7.21 -4.45 -12.22
C GLY A 138 -8.53 -5.19 -12.34
N GLY A 139 -9.11 -5.22 -13.54
CA GLY A 139 -10.29 -6.04 -13.84
C GLY A 139 -11.66 -5.46 -13.45
N HIS A 140 -11.75 -4.36 -12.68
CA HIS A 140 -13.05 -3.76 -12.38
C HIS A 140 -12.99 -2.26 -12.01
N LEU A 141 -13.88 -1.44 -12.58
CA LEU A 141 -13.89 0.03 -12.40
C LEU A 141 -14.06 0.52 -10.95
N ARG A 142 -14.69 -0.30 -10.10
CA ARG A 142 -14.89 0.00 -8.67
C ARG A 142 -13.77 -0.51 -7.77
N ILE A 143 -12.82 -1.30 -8.30
CA ILE A 143 -11.64 -1.74 -7.56
C ILE A 143 -10.49 -0.83 -7.97
N LYS A 144 -9.88 -0.16 -6.99
CA LYS A 144 -8.86 0.88 -7.19
C LYS A 144 -7.63 0.58 -6.33
N PRO A 145 -6.43 0.97 -6.77
CA PRO A 145 -5.22 0.71 -6.00
C PRO A 145 -5.14 1.62 -4.76
N PHE A 146 -4.48 1.15 -3.70
CA PHE A 146 -4.18 1.90 -2.48
C PHE A 146 -2.78 1.57 -1.97
N PRO A 147 -1.92 2.52 -1.60
CA PRO A 147 -0.52 2.19 -1.30
C PRO A 147 -0.31 1.27 -0.08
N ILE A 148 0.56 0.27 -0.21
CA ILE A 148 1.00 -0.58 0.92
C ILE A 148 1.83 0.21 1.94
N GLY A 149 2.63 1.19 1.48
CA GLY A 149 3.46 2.04 2.33
C GLY A 149 4.66 1.31 2.95
N LEU A 150 5.12 1.79 4.11
CA LEU A 150 6.27 1.24 4.83
C LEU A 150 5.95 -0.06 5.56
N ASP A 151 6.91 -0.97 5.59
CA ASP A 151 6.88 -2.11 6.52
C ASP A 151 7.35 -1.68 7.92
N LEU A 152 6.37 -1.42 8.78
CA LEU A 152 6.62 -1.08 10.20
C LEU A 152 6.16 -2.19 11.16
N HIS A 153 5.79 -3.36 10.64
CA HIS A 153 5.13 -4.41 11.40
C HIS A 153 5.92 -5.72 11.43
N THR A 154 6.83 -5.94 10.46
CA THR A 154 7.82 -7.01 10.57
C THR A 154 8.68 -6.79 11.81
N PRO A 155 8.74 -7.77 12.74
CA PRO A 155 9.60 -7.68 13.91
C PRO A 155 11.06 -7.49 13.51
N ARG A 156 11.68 -6.40 13.98
CA ARG A 156 13.09 -6.07 13.75
C ARG A 156 13.75 -5.82 15.10
N SER A 157 14.96 -6.37 15.28
CA SER A 157 15.69 -6.28 16.57
C SER A 157 15.79 -4.83 17.04
N LEU A 158 15.27 -4.55 18.23
CA LEU A 158 15.33 -3.25 18.92
C LEU A 158 14.71 -2.08 18.14
N ALA A 159 13.84 -2.32 17.17
CA ALA A 159 13.22 -1.29 16.35
C ALA A 159 11.72 -1.13 16.64
N THR A 160 11.28 0.11 16.83
CA THR A 160 9.85 0.48 16.90
C THR A 160 9.43 1.13 15.58
N PRO A 161 8.13 1.13 15.22
CA PRO A 161 7.63 1.87 14.05
C PRO A 161 8.13 3.33 14.01
N GLY A 162 8.07 4.03 15.14
CA GLY A 162 8.58 5.41 15.25
C GLY A 162 10.10 5.52 15.12
N GLY A 163 10.84 4.53 15.61
CA GLY A 163 12.30 4.44 15.45
C GLY A 163 12.71 4.26 13.99
N LEU A 164 12.04 3.35 13.27
CA LEU A 164 12.28 3.12 11.83
C LEU A 164 12.01 4.38 11.00
N VAL A 165 10.90 5.07 11.25
CA VAL A 165 10.58 6.33 10.56
C VAL A 165 11.61 7.42 10.88
N ARG A 166 12.09 7.51 12.12
CA ARG A 166 13.16 8.45 12.49
C ARG A 166 14.46 8.13 11.75
N GLN A 167 14.79 6.85 11.63
CA GLN A 167 15.96 6.40 10.89
C GLN A 167 15.89 6.76 9.40
N LEU A 168 14.74 6.55 8.75
CA LEU A 168 14.52 6.99 7.35
C LEU A 168 14.74 8.50 7.20
N LYS A 169 14.19 9.31 8.13
CA LYS A 169 14.42 10.77 8.14
C LYS A 169 15.89 11.14 8.27
N THR A 170 16.62 10.50 9.19
CA THR A 170 18.04 10.73 9.38
C THR A 170 18.84 10.40 8.12
N LEU A 171 18.58 9.23 7.52
CA LEU A 171 19.27 8.81 6.29
C LEU A 171 18.92 9.72 5.11
N ARG A 172 17.66 10.15 4.98
CA ARG A 172 17.25 11.14 3.97
C ARG A 172 18.01 12.46 4.12
N GLY A 173 18.21 12.93 5.35
CA GLY A 173 18.97 14.16 5.62
C GLY A 173 20.48 14.04 5.41
N GLN A 174 21.02 12.81 5.41
CA GLN A 174 22.44 12.51 5.17
C GLN A 174 22.72 12.11 3.71
N GLY A 175 21.68 11.88 2.92
CA GLY A 175 21.77 11.44 1.54
C GLY A 175 22.51 12.45 0.67
N SER A 176 23.20 11.93 -0.34
CA SER A 176 23.96 12.72 -1.31
C SER A 176 23.73 12.25 -2.74
N ALA A 177 22.55 11.66 -3.00
CA ALA A 177 22.16 11.12 -4.30
C ALA A 177 22.39 12.13 -5.45
N ASP A 178 22.08 13.41 -5.24
CA ASP A 178 22.28 14.48 -6.22
C ASP A 178 23.75 14.75 -6.59
N ARG A 179 24.70 14.24 -5.79
CA ARG A 179 26.16 14.42 -5.99
C ARG A 179 26.82 13.20 -6.63
N ARG A 180 26.04 12.15 -6.94
CA ARG A 180 26.57 10.88 -7.44
C ARG A 180 26.39 10.77 -8.96
N PRO A 181 27.23 9.97 -9.64
CA PRO A 181 27.04 9.67 -11.05
C PRO A 181 25.64 9.11 -11.31
N ALA A 182 25.10 9.38 -12.51
CA ALA A 182 23.79 8.90 -12.96
C ALA A 182 23.82 7.38 -13.18
N ARG A 183 23.77 6.62 -12.09
CA ARG A 183 23.75 5.15 -12.05
C ARG A 183 22.48 4.66 -11.38
N ILE A 184 22.09 3.44 -11.73
CA ILE A 184 20.89 2.79 -11.24
C ILE A 184 21.29 1.69 -10.27
N PHE A 185 20.68 1.65 -9.09
CA PHE A 185 20.93 0.58 -8.12
C PHE A 185 19.88 -0.53 -8.19
N CYS A 186 20.33 -1.78 -8.03
CA CYS A 186 19.50 -2.98 -8.05
C CYS A 186 19.89 -3.91 -6.88
N ASP A 187 18.95 -4.18 -5.96
CA ASP A 187 19.20 -5.05 -4.80
C ASP A 187 18.75 -6.52 -4.99
N PHE A 188 18.29 -6.87 -6.20
CA PHE A 188 17.65 -8.15 -6.49
C PHE A 188 18.59 -9.32 -6.80
N SER A 189 19.89 -9.06 -6.97
CA SER A 189 20.91 -10.08 -7.33
C SER A 189 21.00 -11.25 -6.34
N VAL A 190 20.41 -11.13 -5.15
CA VAL A 190 20.41 -12.16 -4.10
C VAL A 190 19.17 -13.06 -4.13
N SER A 191 18.15 -12.78 -4.95
CA SER A 191 16.90 -13.56 -5.01
C SER A 191 16.43 -13.79 -6.46
N ARG A 192 16.67 -15.00 -6.97
CA ARG A 192 16.24 -15.47 -8.32
C ARG A 192 14.94 -16.27 -8.33
N GLU A 193 14.23 -16.29 -7.20
CA GLU A 193 13.14 -17.23 -6.95
C GLU A 193 11.82 -16.81 -7.63
N SER A 194 11.60 -15.51 -7.82
CA SER A 194 10.43 -14.99 -8.57
C SER A 194 10.75 -14.81 -10.06
N GLY A 195 9.81 -15.19 -10.93
CA GLY A 195 9.93 -15.03 -12.39
C GLY A 195 10.25 -13.59 -12.83
N GLU A 196 9.60 -12.59 -12.23
CA GLU A 196 9.87 -11.18 -12.57
C GLU A 196 11.30 -10.73 -12.24
N ARG A 197 11.84 -11.11 -11.07
CA ARG A 197 13.23 -10.79 -10.71
C ARG A 197 14.20 -11.46 -11.66
N ARG A 198 13.89 -12.69 -12.12
CA ARG A 198 14.71 -13.37 -13.12
C ARG A 198 14.69 -12.64 -14.45
N GLU A 199 13.52 -12.25 -14.93
CA GLU A 199 13.37 -11.42 -16.14
C GLU A 199 14.20 -10.14 -16.06
N LEU A 200 14.13 -9.42 -14.93
CA LEU A 200 14.93 -8.21 -14.71
C LEU A 200 16.43 -8.52 -14.74
N LEU A 201 16.88 -9.51 -13.97
CA LEU A 201 18.30 -9.85 -13.88
C LEU A 201 18.85 -10.28 -15.25
N ASP A 202 18.10 -11.08 -16.00
CA ASP A 202 18.47 -11.51 -17.35
C ASP A 202 18.49 -10.34 -18.34
N ALA A 203 17.52 -9.43 -18.25
CA ALA A 203 17.47 -8.24 -19.09
C ALA A 203 18.62 -7.27 -18.82
N LEU A 204 19.10 -7.18 -17.58
CA LEU A 204 20.10 -6.20 -17.14
C LEU A 204 21.50 -6.79 -16.96
N ASP A 205 21.70 -8.05 -17.32
CA ASP A 205 23.01 -8.69 -17.23
C ASP A 205 24.08 -7.92 -18.03
N GLY A 206 25.24 -7.72 -17.41
CA GLY A 206 26.35 -6.95 -17.97
C GLY A 206 26.08 -5.47 -18.24
N CYS A 207 25.00 -4.87 -17.72
CA CYS A 207 24.69 -3.46 -17.96
C CYS A 207 25.66 -2.52 -17.20
N PRO A 208 26.44 -1.66 -17.87
CA PRO A 208 27.58 -0.96 -17.26
C PRO A 208 27.18 0.17 -16.30
N HIS A 209 25.95 0.66 -16.39
CA HIS A 209 25.40 1.75 -15.55
C HIS A 209 24.37 1.27 -14.51
N VAL A 210 24.29 -0.05 -14.29
CA VAL A 210 23.51 -0.65 -13.21
C VAL A 210 24.45 -1.28 -12.18
N ASP A 211 24.30 -0.89 -10.93
CA ASP A 211 25.03 -1.45 -9.80
C ASP A 211 24.17 -2.49 -9.07
N PHE A 212 24.65 -3.74 -9.06
CA PHE A 212 23.97 -4.86 -8.41
C PHE A 212 24.52 -5.11 -7.00
N LEU A 213 23.63 -5.34 -6.04
CA LEU A 213 24.01 -5.70 -4.68
C LEU A 213 24.57 -7.13 -4.62
N GLY A 214 25.88 -7.27 -4.40
CA GLY A 214 26.52 -8.60 -4.40
C GLY A 214 26.07 -9.55 -3.28
N GLN A 215 25.60 -9.05 -2.13
CA GLN A 215 25.21 -9.86 -0.98
C GLN A 215 24.13 -9.21 -0.12
N ARG A 216 23.37 -10.02 0.63
CA ARG A 216 22.34 -9.51 1.54
C ARG A 216 22.98 -8.67 2.66
N VAL A 217 22.40 -7.51 2.92
CA VAL A 217 22.84 -6.59 3.97
C VAL A 217 21.70 -6.34 4.97
N SER A 218 22.04 -5.69 6.10
CA SER A 218 21.04 -5.27 7.07
C SER A 218 20.07 -4.23 6.50
N GLN A 219 18.88 -4.10 7.10
CA GLN A 219 17.90 -3.07 6.72
C GLN A 219 18.49 -1.66 6.76
N ARG A 220 19.29 -1.36 7.78
CA ARG A 220 19.95 -0.05 7.90
C ARG A 220 20.92 0.18 6.74
N SER A 221 21.73 -0.84 6.44
CA SER A 221 22.74 -0.79 5.39
C SER A 221 22.09 -0.61 4.02
N ILE A 222 20.99 -1.31 3.73
CA ILE A 222 20.31 -1.17 2.45
C ILE A 222 19.67 0.23 2.31
N TRP A 223 19.05 0.77 3.35
CA TRP A 223 18.53 2.15 3.32
C TRP A 223 19.63 3.19 3.14
N GLN A 224 20.80 2.96 3.76
CA GLN A 224 21.96 3.83 3.57
C GLN A 224 22.53 3.73 2.14
N LEU A 225 22.46 2.55 1.50
CA LEU A 225 22.82 2.41 0.09
C LEU A 225 21.81 3.16 -0.78
N TYR A 226 20.51 2.92 -0.59
CA TYR A 226 19.45 3.63 -1.34
C TYR A 226 19.63 5.15 -1.29
N SER A 227 19.89 5.73 -0.11
CA SER A 227 20.08 7.19 0.03
C SER A 227 21.30 7.77 -0.70
N GLN A 228 22.15 6.91 -1.28
CA GLN A 228 23.31 7.30 -2.09
C GLN A 228 23.05 7.20 -3.59
N TYR A 229 21.93 6.64 -4.04
CA TYR A 229 21.61 6.51 -5.47
C TYR A 229 20.47 7.43 -5.88
N PRO A 230 20.57 8.13 -7.02
CA PRO A 230 19.46 8.90 -7.55
C PRO A 230 18.36 7.99 -8.10
N LEU A 231 18.71 6.85 -8.71
CA LEU A 231 17.77 5.92 -9.33
C LEU A 231 17.91 4.53 -8.69
N VAL A 232 16.78 3.91 -8.35
CA VAL A 232 16.76 2.55 -7.78
C VAL A 232 15.63 1.74 -8.40
N LEU A 233 15.92 0.51 -8.80
CA LEU A 233 14.92 -0.42 -9.34
C LEU A 233 14.02 -0.95 -8.22
N SER A 234 12.71 -1.06 -8.49
CA SER A 234 11.76 -1.73 -7.61
C SER A 234 10.78 -2.57 -8.44
N THR A 235 10.88 -3.90 -8.32
CA THR A 235 9.93 -4.86 -8.89
C THR A 235 8.86 -5.24 -7.89
N ALA A 236 7.84 -5.98 -8.33
CA ALA A 236 6.85 -6.56 -7.41
C ALA A 236 7.52 -7.43 -6.33
N GLY A 237 6.84 -7.47 -5.18
CA GLY A 237 7.21 -8.23 -4.00
C GLY A 237 6.70 -9.67 -4.06
N ASN A 238 6.08 -10.12 -2.97
CA ASN A 238 5.24 -11.32 -2.99
C ASN A 238 3.83 -10.99 -3.53
N GLY A 239 3.38 -9.75 -3.36
CA GLY A 239 2.23 -9.16 -4.03
C GLY A 239 2.69 -8.11 -5.03
N LEU A 240 1.72 -7.52 -5.74
CA LEU A 240 1.97 -6.53 -6.79
C LEU A 240 2.63 -5.24 -6.25
N ASP A 241 2.20 -4.75 -5.08
CA ASP A 241 2.82 -3.59 -4.43
C ASP A 241 4.01 -4.05 -3.56
N CYS A 242 5.03 -3.19 -3.44
CA CYS A 242 6.26 -3.49 -2.73
C CYS A 242 6.61 -2.40 -1.71
N HIS A 243 6.83 -2.79 -0.45
CA HIS A 243 7.34 -1.89 0.58
C HIS A 243 8.62 -1.14 0.15
N ARG A 244 9.47 -1.77 -0.65
CA ARG A 244 10.69 -1.15 -1.20
C ARG A 244 10.38 0.13 -1.96
N THR A 245 9.37 0.13 -2.83
CA THR A 245 8.96 1.31 -3.60
C THR A 245 8.74 2.50 -2.67
N TRP A 246 8.00 2.31 -1.59
CA TRP A 246 7.70 3.37 -0.63
C TRP A 246 8.91 3.77 0.21
N GLU A 247 9.75 2.82 0.65
CA GLU A 247 11.01 3.12 1.35
C GLU A 247 11.95 3.99 0.50
N LEU A 248 12.08 3.67 -0.79
CA LEU A 248 12.89 4.44 -1.75
C LEU A 248 12.38 5.88 -1.91
N LEU A 249 11.06 6.05 -2.02
CA LEU A 249 10.45 7.37 -2.08
C LEU A 249 10.73 8.19 -0.81
N TYR A 250 10.60 7.60 0.38
CA TYR A 250 10.92 8.30 1.64
C TYR A 250 12.40 8.67 1.78
N LEU A 251 13.29 7.88 1.18
CA LEU A 251 14.74 8.16 1.06
C LEU A 251 15.05 9.11 -0.10
N GLY A 252 14.03 9.47 -0.89
CA GLY A 252 14.01 10.39 -2.03
C GLY A 252 14.90 9.94 -3.18
N CYS A 253 14.84 8.64 -3.47
CA CYS A 253 15.25 8.08 -4.73
C CYS A 253 14.17 8.37 -5.79
N ILE A 254 14.58 8.38 -7.06
CA ILE A 254 13.69 8.17 -8.19
C ILE A 254 13.54 6.65 -8.36
N VAL A 255 12.32 6.14 -8.23
CA VAL A 255 12.05 4.71 -8.34
C VAL A 255 11.86 4.35 -9.80
N VAL A 256 12.51 3.30 -10.29
CA VAL A 256 12.25 2.72 -11.62
C VAL A 256 11.49 1.41 -11.42
N THR A 257 10.29 1.32 -11.96
CA THR A 257 9.40 0.15 -11.81
C THR A 257 8.78 -0.24 -13.15
N LYS A 258 8.24 -1.45 -13.26
CA LYS A 258 7.55 -1.93 -14.47
C LYS A 258 6.09 -1.51 -14.43
N THR A 259 5.50 -1.20 -15.58
CA THR A 259 4.07 -0.85 -15.68
C THR A 259 3.18 -1.93 -15.06
N SER A 260 2.14 -1.49 -14.35
CA SER A 260 1.17 -2.35 -13.71
C SER A 260 -0.15 -1.61 -13.47
N PRO A 261 -1.22 -2.32 -13.07
CA PRO A 261 -2.44 -1.69 -12.57
C PRO A 261 -2.25 -0.74 -11.37
N LEU A 262 -1.06 -0.72 -10.74
CA LEU A 262 -0.71 0.20 -9.66
C LEU A 262 -0.17 1.56 -10.13
N ASP A 263 0.07 1.76 -11.44
CA ASP A 263 0.62 2.99 -12.00
C ASP A 263 -0.09 4.28 -11.50
N PRO A 264 -1.42 4.32 -11.31
CA PRO A 264 -2.09 5.50 -10.74
C PRO A 264 -1.62 5.91 -9.34
N LEU A 265 -1.01 5.00 -8.56
CA LEU A 265 -0.44 5.32 -7.24
C LEU A 265 0.79 6.23 -7.34
N TYR A 266 1.46 6.21 -8.48
CA TYR A 266 2.74 6.86 -8.70
C TYR A 266 2.62 8.24 -9.34
N GLU A 267 1.41 8.66 -9.70
CA GLU A 267 1.15 9.97 -10.30
C GLU A 267 1.66 11.13 -9.43
N GLY A 268 2.56 11.93 -9.99
CA GLY A 268 3.18 13.06 -9.30
C GLY A 268 4.23 12.68 -8.25
N LEU A 269 4.66 11.42 -8.18
CA LEU A 269 5.79 10.97 -7.38
C LEU A 269 7.04 10.80 -8.28
N PRO A 270 8.26 10.79 -7.71
CA PRO A 270 9.50 10.53 -8.46
C PRO A 270 9.59 9.04 -8.84
N VAL A 271 8.75 8.61 -9.77
CA VAL A 271 8.69 7.24 -10.27
C VAL A 271 8.76 7.28 -11.79
N ILE A 272 9.57 6.38 -12.34
CA ILE A 272 9.70 6.10 -13.76
C ILE A 272 9.14 4.72 -14.00
N THR A 273 8.08 4.65 -14.80
CA THR A 273 7.50 3.39 -15.24
C THR A 273 8.11 3.00 -16.58
N VAL A 274 8.60 1.76 -16.68
CA VAL A 274 9.06 1.16 -17.93
C VAL A 274 8.11 0.03 -18.34
N ASP A 275 7.93 -0.15 -19.64
CA ASP A 275 7.16 -1.28 -20.16
C ASP A 275 8.03 -2.55 -20.18
N ASN A 276 9.33 -2.37 -20.42
CA ASN A 276 10.30 -3.44 -20.51
C ASN A 276 11.62 -3.07 -19.82
N TRP A 277 12.16 -3.99 -19.02
CA TRP A 277 13.45 -3.78 -18.35
C TRP A 277 14.60 -3.50 -19.32
N ARG A 278 14.51 -3.92 -20.59
CA ARG A 278 15.53 -3.61 -21.61
C ARG A 278 15.69 -2.11 -21.87
N GLU A 279 14.69 -1.28 -21.57
CA GLU A 279 14.80 0.19 -21.65
C GLU A 279 15.87 0.74 -20.72
N VAL A 280 16.09 0.09 -19.57
CA VAL A 280 17.15 0.45 -18.62
C VAL A 280 18.55 0.28 -19.22
N ARG A 281 18.72 -0.56 -20.26
CA ARG A 281 20.03 -0.77 -20.91
C ARG A 281 20.48 0.42 -21.75
N ASP A 282 19.60 1.36 -22.06
CA ASP A 282 19.99 2.59 -22.74
C ASP A 282 20.93 3.41 -21.82
N PRO A 283 22.18 3.67 -22.22
CA PRO A 283 23.16 4.40 -21.39
C PRO A 283 22.73 5.84 -21.08
N ASP A 284 21.85 6.44 -21.88
CA ASP A 284 21.35 7.79 -21.67
C ASP A 284 20.10 7.82 -20.75
N ALA A 285 19.45 6.68 -20.51
CA ALA A 285 18.23 6.60 -19.71
C ALA A 285 18.40 7.16 -18.29
N PRO A 286 19.46 6.85 -17.52
CA PRO A 286 19.63 7.40 -16.18
C PRO A 286 19.64 8.93 -16.17
N GLY A 287 20.39 9.55 -17.09
CA GLY A 287 20.48 11.00 -17.19
C GLY A 287 19.15 11.65 -17.59
N ARG A 288 18.41 11.03 -18.52
CA ARG A 288 17.08 11.51 -18.93
C ARG A 288 16.07 11.42 -17.78
N TRP A 289 16.00 10.29 -17.09
CA TRP A 289 15.07 10.05 -15.99
C TRP A 289 15.35 10.94 -14.78
N ILE A 290 16.61 11.20 -14.46
CA ILE A 290 16.98 12.19 -13.43
C ILE A 290 16.44 13.58 -13.80
N ARG A 291 16.68 14.05 -15.04
CA ARG A 291 16.15 15.35 -15.49
C ARG A 291 14.62 15.42 -15.41
N GLN A 292 13.94 14.31 -15.72
CA GLN A 292 12.49 14.23 -15.67
C GLN A 292 11.93 14.30 -14.25
N ALA A 293 12.51 13.58 -13.27
CA ALA A 293 11.86 13.34 -11.99
C ALA A 293 12.58 13.94 -10.76
N ALA A 294 13.81 14.44 -10.88
CA ALA A 294 14.59 14.92 -9.72
C ALA A 294 13.86 16.03 -8.93
N HIS A 295 13.15 16.93 -9.61
CA HIS A 295 12.38 18.00 -8.97
C HIS A 295 11.25 17.48 -8.06
N LEU A 296 10.76 16.25 -8.29
CA LEU A 296 9.74 15.59 -7.46
C LEU A 296 10.34 14.89 -6.23
N THR A 297 11.67 14.82 -6.10
CA THR A 297 12.33 14.16 -4.97
C THR A 297 12.44 15.06 -3.73
N ASP A 298 12.00 16.33 -3.80
CA ASP A 298 12.03 17.23 -2.65
C ASP A 298 11.43 16.56 -1.41
N ARG A 299 12.15 16.68 -0.29
CA ARG A 299 11.80 15.95 0.92
C ARG A 299 10.43 16.34 1.42
N ASP A 300 10.13 17.64 1.49
CA ASP A 300 8.91 18.10 2.12
C ASP A 300 7.69 17.85 1.20
N TYR A 301 7.90 17.94 -0.13
CA TYR A 301 6.94 17.50 -1.14
C TYR A 301 6.59 16.01 -0.99
N VAL A 302 7.58 15.11 -1.05
CA VAL A 302 7.34 13.66 -0.97
C VAL A 302 6.74 13.28 0.38
N TRP A 303 7.31 13.74 1.48
CA TRP A 303 6.79 13.43 2.82
C TRP A 303 5.41 14.04 3.07
N GLY A 304 5.04 15.13 2.39
CA GLY A 304 3.70 15.70 2.38
C GLY A 304 2.70 14.85 1.61
N ARG A 305 3.08 14.41 0.40
CA ARG A 305 2.28 13.53 -0.45
C ARG A 305 2.05 12.16 0.17
N LEU A 306 3.06 11.58 0.81
CA LEU A 306 2.99 10.25 1.43
C LEU A 306 2.40 10.26 2.85
N ARG A 307 1.46 11.17 3.13
CA ARG A 307 0.69 11.16 4.38
C ARG A 307 -0.59 10.34 4.19
N PRO A 308 -1.04 9.58 5.21
CA PRO A 308 -2.33 8.89 5.16
C PRO A 308 -3.50 9.78 4.70
N GLN A 309 -3.53 11.03 5.14
CA GLN A 309 -4.60 11.98 4.82
C GLN A 309 -4.65 12.32 3.33
N ALA A 310 -3.51 12.39 2.63
CA ALA A 310 -3.47 12.69 1.21
C ALA A 310 -4.17 11.61 0.37
N TYR A 311 -4.16 10.36 0.84
CA TYR A 311 -4.82 9.23 0.18
C TYR A 311 -6.24 9.00 0.70
N LEU A 312 -6.53 9.31 1.96
CA LEU A 312 -7.87 9.10 2.53
C LEU A 312 -8.84 10.26 2.23
N GLN A 313 -8.35 11.47 1.99
CA GLN A 313 -9.21 12.62 1.69
C GLN A 313 -10.01 12.42 0.39
N PRO A 314 -9.40 11.98 -0.74
CA PRO A 314 -10.14 11.66 -1.96
C PRO A 314 -11.26 10.63 -1.74
N LEU A 315 -11.00 9.58 -0.94
CA LEU A 315 -12.02 8.58 -0.57
C LEU A 315 -13.18 9.23 0.20
N ARG A 316 -12.88 10.14 1.14
CA ARG A 316 -13.91 10.88 1.90
C ARG A 316 -14.72 11.81 1.00
N GLU A 317 -14.12 12.39 -0.03
CA GLU A 317 -14.81 13.22 -1.01
C GLU A 317 -15.69 12.38 -1.94
N GLU A 318 -15.21 11.22 -2.39
CA GLU A 318 -15.98 10.27 -3.17
C GLU A 318 -17.22 9.78 -2.40
N LEU A 319 -17.06 9.43 -1.11
CA LEU A 319 -18.18 9.10 -0.23
C LEU A 319 -19.20 10.23 -0.12
N ARG A 320 -18.74 11.48 0.05
CA ARG A 320 -19.65 12.65 0.14
C ARG A 320 -20.46 12.82 -1.15
N ARG A 321 -19.83 12.68 -2.32
CA ARG A 321 -20.51 12.75 -3.62
C ARG A 321 -21.56 11.64 -3.78
N ALA A 322 -21.24 10.42 -3.34
CA ALA A 322 -22.17 9.30 -3.38
C ALA A 322 -23.37 9.44 -2.43
N VAL A 323 -23.26 10.24 -1.36
CA VAL A 323 -24.39 10.56 -0.46
C VAL A 323 -25.28 11.68 -1.02
N VAL A 324 -24.68 12.67 -1.71
CA VAL A 324 -25.37 13.84 -2.26
C VAL A 324 -26.05 13.55 -3.60
N SER A 325 -25.58 12.55 -4.35
CA SER A 325 -26.30 11.98 -5.47
C SER A 325 -27.14 10.82 -4.93
N PRO A 326 -28.43 11.02 -4.56
CA PRO A 326 -29.29 9.87 -4.40
C PRO A 326 -29.23 9.16 -5.74
N ARG A 327 -28.85 7.88 -5.76
CA ARG A 327 -28.96 7.08 -6.96
C ARG A 327 -30.37 7.31 -7.52
N ASP A 328 -30.46 7.83 -8.75
CA ASP A 328 -31.72 7.90 -9.45
C ASP A 328 -32.29 6.47 -9.51
N VAL A 329 -33.31 6.25 -8.69
CA VAL A 329 -34.24 5.09 -8.59
C VAL A 329 -33.70 3.80 -7.96
#